data_AF-A0A814CL63-F1
#
_entry.id   AF-A0A814CL63-F1
#
_cell.length_a   1.000
_cell.length_b   1.000
_cell.length_c   1.000
_cell.angle_alpha   90.00
_cell.angle_beta   90.00
_cell.angle_gamma   90.00
#
_symmetry.space_group_name_H-M   'P 1'
#
loop_
_entity.id
_entity.type
_entity.pdbx_description
1 polymer ?
#
loop_
_entity_poly.entity_id
_entity_poly.type
_entity_poly.pdbx_seq_one_letter_code
_entity_poly.pdbx_strand_id
1 'polypeptide(L)'
;MLLFQFLWYWFPGYIFPLLASFSFVCMIAPNNLIFSQITGANGLGIGALQFDWNAWVSFLDSPIFVPFWAHVNIFVGFVLAIWIVLPIFYYTNIWESQKMPIMTNRAFDIDGYYYDTSKVLDNNSRLNETTYNAYGSEIRLPLGLNIIFGFTMAGFSAAIVHTILYHGKSCVEQFRLSLTDQKNDVHARLMSHYAEEPEFW
;
A
#
# COMPACT_ATOMS: atom_id res chain seq x y z
N MET A 1 -6.81 29.61 10.02
CA MET A 1 -6.66 28.28 9.39
C MET A 1 -6.14 27.24 10.39
N LEU A 2 -5.01 27.46 11.07
CA LEU A 2 -4.43 26.49 12.01
C LEU A 2 -5.32 26.16 13.22
N LEU A 3 -5.98 27.15 13.83
CA LEU A 3 -6.92 26.91 14.94
C LEU A 3 -8.10 26.02 14.54
N PHE A 4 -8.64 26.24 13.34
CA PHE A 4 -9.72 25.40 12.81
C PHE A 4 -9.24 23.97 12.59
N GLN A 5 -8.05 23.77 12.02
CA GLN A 5 -7.50 22.44 11.80
C GLN A 5 -7.12 21.73 13.11
N PHE A 6 -6.62 22.47 14.11
CA PHE A 6 -6.38 21.96 15.46
C PHE A 6 -7.68 21.45 16.10
N LEU A 7 -8.76 22.24 16.03
CA LEU A 7 -10.06 21.84 16.57
C LEU A 7 -10.68 20.69 15.76
N TRP A 8 -10.56 20.74 14.43
CA TRP A 8 -11.06 19.70 13.54
C TRP A 8 -10.40 18.36 13.81
N TYR A 9 -9.11 18.31 14.13
CA TYR A 9 -8.39 17.07 14.43
C TYR A 9 -9.04 16.24 15.56
N TRP A 10 -9.50 16.89 16.63
CA TRP A 10 -10.16 16.21 17.76
C TRP A 10 -11.54 15.66 17.41
N PHE A 11 -12.18 16.20 16.36
CA PHE A 11 -13.56 15.87 16.03
C PHE A 11 -13.72 14.46 15.48
N PRO A 12 -13.09 14.05 14.35
CA PRO A 12 -13.12 12.67 13.90
C PRO A 12 -12.22 11.75 14.75
N GLY A 13 -11.24 12.29 15.49
CA GLY A 13 -10.33 11.49 16.31
C GLY A 13 -10.94 11.01 17.63
N TYR A 14 -11.73 11.86 18.31
CA TYR A 14 -12.19 11.59 19.69
C TYR A 14 -13.67 11.91 19.92
N ILE A 15 -14.19 13.01 19.40
CA ILE A 15 -15.54 13.48 19.72
C ILE A 15 -16.61 12.68 18.95
N PHE A 16 -16.38 12.46 17.64
CA PHE A 16 -17.28 11.73 16.78
C PHE A 16 -16.52 10.85 15.77
N PRO A 17 -16.00 9.68 16.23
CA PRO A 17 -15.19 8.77 15.41
C PRO A 17 -15.86 8.25 14.14
N LEU A 18 -17.20 8.31 14.06
CA LEU A 18 -17.93 7.93 12.85
C LEU A 18 -17.54 8.80 11.63
N LEU A 19 -17.13 10.05 11.85
CA LEU A 19 -16.62 10.93 10.77
C LEU A 19 -15.32 10.44 10.16
N ALA A 20 -14.54 9.64 10.90
CA ALA A 20 -13.31 9.08 10.36
C ALA A 20 -13.63 8.10 9.23
N SER A 21 -14.63 7.22 9.37
CA SER A 21 -15.04 6.27 8.33
C SER A 21 -16.57 6.20 8.26
N PHE A 22 -17.15 7.11 7.46
CA PHE A 22 -18.59 7.20 7.30
C PHE A 22 -19.05 6.38 6.09
N SER A 23 -19.84 5.35 6.33
CA SER A 23 -20.56 4.62 5.27
C SER A 23 -22.06 4.71 5.50
N PHE A 24 -22.74 5.43 4.61
CA PHE A 24 -24.20 5.58 4.66
C PHE A 24 -24.91 4.22 4.49
N VAL A 25 -24.38 3.35 3.64
CA VAL A 25 -24.98 2.05 3.32
C VAL A 25 -24.87 1.09 4.52
N CYS A 26 -23.73 1.06 5.20
CA CYS A 26 -23.58 0.29 6.44
C CYS A 26 -24.49 0.79 7.57
N MET A 27 -24.84 2.09 7.60
CA MET A 27 -25.75 2.64 8.60
C MET A 27 -27.21 2.18 8.40
N ILE A 28 -27.65 2.02 7.15
CA ILE A 28 -29.01 1.55 6.84
C ILE A 28 -29.18 0.06 7.20
N ALA A 29 -28.18 -0.75 6.89
CA ALA A 29 -28.25 -2.21 7.05
C ALA A 29 -26.92 -2.76 7.62
N PRO A 30 -26.68 -2.59 8.93
CA PRO A 30 -25.39 -2.91 9.56
C PRO A 30 -25.06 -4.40 9.59
N ASN A 31 -26.08 -5.26 9.57
CA ASN A 31 -25.90 -6.72 9.66
C ASN A 31 -25.79 -7.41 8.29
N ASN A 32 -25.76 -6.66 7.20
CA ASN A 32 -25.65 -7.24 5.86
C ASN A 32 -24.18 -7.40 5.46
N LEU A 33 -23.74 -8.65 5.31
CA LEU A 33 -22.38 -8.99 4.94
C LEU A 33 -21.95 -8.36 3.61
N ILE A 34 -22.83 -8.36 2.60
CA ILE A 34 -22.53 -7.82 1.27
C ILE A 34 -22.32 -6.31 1.35
N PHE A 35 -23.16 -5.59 2.10
CA PHE A 35 -22.98 -4.15 2.28
C PHE A 35 -21.73 -3.79 3.06
N SER A 36 -21.38 -4.60 4.07
CA SER A 36 -20.12 -4.46 4.79
C SER A 36 -18.92 -4.73 3.89
N GLN A 37 -19.01 -5.69 2.96
CA GLN A 37 -17.95 -5.96 1.99
C GLN A 37 -17.79 -4.84 0.96
N ILE A 38 -18.88 -4.21 0.53
CA ILE A 38 -18.82 -3.16 -0.50
C ILE A 38 -18.38 -1.81 0.11
N THR A 39 -18.96 -1.43 1.24
CA THR A 39 -18.87 -0.06 1.78
C THR A 39 -18.25 0.02 3.16
N GLY A 40 -18.04 -1.11 3.84
CA GLY A 40 -17.52 -1.13 5.21
C GLY A 40 -16.04 -0.77 5.28
N ALA A 41 -15.57 -0.51 6.52
CA ALA A 41 -14.18 -0.14 6.79
C ALA A 41 -13.17 -1.22 6.36
N ASN A 42 -13.57 -2.49 6.40
CA ASN A 42 -12.79 -3.64 5.89
C ASN A 42 -13.34 -4.16 4.54
N GLY A 43 -13.94 -3.27 3.76
CA GLY A 43 -14.57 -3.56 2.47
C GLY A 43 -13.83 -2.91 1.30
N LEU A 44 -14.52 -2.81 0.16
CA LEU A 44 -14.02 -2.22 -1.09
C LEU A 44 -13.99 -0.68 -1.07
N GLY A 45 -14.55 -0.04 -0.03
CA GLY A 45 -14.58 1.40 0.14
C GLY A 45 -15.54 2.14 -0.81
N ILE A 46 -16.43 1.43 -1.51
CA ILE A 46 -17.38 2.05 -2.43
C ILE A 46 -18.38 2.88 -1.63
N GLY A 47 -18.47 4.18 -1.90
CA GLY A 47 -19.40 5.07 -1.19
C GLY A 47 -19.06 5.31 0.28
N ALA A 48 -17.86 4.92 0.73
CA ALA A 48 -17.32 5.32 2.03
C ALA A 48 -16.75 6.73 1.93
N LEU A 49 -17.07 7.58 2.89
CA LEU A 49 -16.58 8.95 3.01
C LEU A 49 -15.70 9.06 4.25
N GLN A 50 -14.53 9.68 4.08
CA GLN A 50 -13.57 9.91 5.15
C GLN A 50 -13.42 11.42 5.34
N PHE A 51 -13.78 11.94 6.52
CA PHE A 51 -13.70 13.37 6.81
C PHE A 51 -12.45 13.75 7.63
N ASP A 52 -11.59 12.77 7.91
CA ASP A 52 -10.31 12.97 8.58
C ASP A 52 -9.17 13.17 7.57
N TRP A 53 -8.57 14.36 7.57
CA TRP A 53 -7.43 14.69 6.72
C TRP A 53 -6.20 13.80 6.97
N ASN A 54 -5.95 13.37 8.22
CA ASN A 54 -4.79 12.51 8.50
C ASN A 54 -4.94 11.15 7.84
N ALA A 55 -6.14 10.59 7.85
CA ALA A 55 -6.40 9.34 7.17
C ALA A 55 -6.18 9.44 5.65
N TRP A 56 -6.49 10.57 5.00
CA TRP A 56 -6.17 10.78 3.58
C TRP A 56 -4.66 10.83 3.33
N VAL A 57 -3.96 11.68 4.06
CA VAL A 57 -2.53 11.93 3.84
C VAL A 57 -1.66 10.73 4.21
N SER A 58 -2.11 9.90 5.14
CA SER A 58 -1.37 8.70 5.58
C SER A 58 -1.22 7.64 4.48
N PHE A 59 -2.07 7.64 3.45
CA PHE A 59 -2.06 6.62 2.39
C PHE A 59 -1.70 7.16 1.01
N LEU A 60 -2.06 8.41 0.69
CA LEU A 60 -1.89 8.99 -0.66
C LEU A 60 -0.93 10.19 -0.68
N ASP A 61 -0.16 10.38 0.39
CA ASP A 61 0.61 11.61 0.62
C ASP A 61 -0.28 12.86 0.58
N SER A 62 0.29 14.06 0.71
CA SER A 62 -0.53 15.27 0.66
C SER A 62 -0.94 15.55 -0.80
N PRO A 63 -2.26 15.60 -1.10
CA PRO A 63 -2.74 15.83 -2.46
C PRO A 63 -2.44 17.25 -2.96
N ILE A 64 -1.95 18.13 -2.09
CA ILE A 64 -1.64 19.53 -2.39
C ILE A 64 -0.43 19.65 -3.33
N PHE A 65 0.56 18.75 -3.22
CA PHE A 65 1.78 18.81 -4.04
C PHE A 65 1.77 17.87 -5.24
N VAL A 66 0.86 16.89 -5.26
CA VAL A 66 0.74 15.93 -6.36
C VAL A 66 -0.22 16.49 -7.43
N PRO A 67 0.16 16.52 -8.72
CA PRO A 67 -0.71 17.06 -9.76
C PRO A 67 -1.98 16.22 -9.93
N PHE A 68 -3.07 16.86 -10.38
CA PHE A 68 -4.38 16.21 -10.53
C PHE A 68 -4.34 14.98 -11.44
N TRP A 69 -3.61 15.04 -12.57
CA TRP A 69 -3.53 13.90 -13.48
C TRP A 69 -2.91 12.66 -12.82
N ALA A 70 -1.96 12.84 -11.89
CA ALA A 70 -1.32 11.73 -11.19
C ALA A 70 -2.33 11.05 -10.25
N HIS A 71 -3.16 11.83 -9.56
CA HIS A 71 -4.25 11.29 -8.74
C HIS A 71 -5.27 10.50 -9.57
N VAL A 72 -5.63 11.00 -10.75
CA VAL A 72 -6.54 10.27 -11.65
C VAL A 72 -5.94 8.93 -12.07
N ASN A 73 -4.63 8.87 -12.36
CA ASN A 73 -3.97 7.61 -12.69
C ASN A 73 -3.97 6.62 -11.52
N ILE A 74 -3.67 7.08 -10.31
CA ILE A 74 -3.73 6.26 -9.09
C ILE A 74 -5.16 5.74 -8.87
N PHE A 75 -6.16 6.61 -9.02
CA PHE A 75 -7.56 6.25 -8.87
C PHE A 75 -8.01 5.21 -9.91
N VAL A 76 -7.60 5.36 -11.18
CA VAL A 76 -7.88 4.36 -12.22
C VAL A 76 -7.25 3.02 -11.85
N GLY A 77 -5.99 3.01 -11.39
CA GLY A 77 -5.33 1.79 -10.91
C GLY A 77 -6.09 1.13 -9.74
N PHE A 78 -6.55 1.94 -8.79
CA PHE A 78 -7.38 1.47 -7.67
C PHE A 78 -8.70 0.86 -8.13
N VAL A 79 -9.42 1.51 -9.07
CA VAL A 79 -10.68 0.97 -9.61
C VAL A 79 -10.44 -0.37 -10.29
N LEU A 80 -9.39 -0.49 -11.12
CA LEU A 80 -9.08 -1.75 -11.79
C LEU A 80 -8.73 -2.87 -10.77
N ALA A 81 -7.84 -2.59 -9.81
CA ALA A 81 -7.37 -3.60 -8.87
C ALA A 81 -8.43 -3.99 -7.83
N ILE A 82 -9.02 -3.00 -7.15
CA ILE A 82 -9.87 -3.20 -5.98
C ILE A 82 -11.34 -3.34 -6.36
N TRP A 83 -11.83 -2.62 -7.38
CA TRP A 83 -13.26 -2.70 -7.74
C TRP A 83 -13.57 -3.71 -8.84
N ILE A 84 -12.57 -4.13 -9.62
CA ILE A 84 -12.77 -5.12 -10.70
C ILE A 84 -12.07 -6.44 -10.35
N VAL A 85 -10.73 -6.46 -10.25
CA VAL A 85 -9.98 -7.72 -10.10
C VAL A 85 -10.31 -8.42 -8.77
N LEU A 86 -10.31 -7.69 -7.64
CA LEU A 86 -10.57 -8.26 -6.32
C LEU A 86 -11.97 -8.92 -6.21
N PRO A 87 -13.09 -8.28 -6.56
CA PRO A 87 -14.40 -8.91 -6.54
C PRO A 87 -14.49 -10.13 -7.45
N ILE A 88 -13.95 -10.06 -8.67
CA ILE A 88 -13.96 -11.20 -9.59
C ILE A 88 -13.27 -12.40 -8.94
N PHE A 89 -12.09 -12.21 -8.36
CA PHE A 89 -11.31 -13.30 -7.76
C PHE A 89 -11.97 -13.83 -6.47
N TYR A 90 -12.59 -12.95 -5.68
CA TYR A 90 -13.26 -13.33 -4.43
C TYR A 90 -14.52 -14.15 -4.71
N TYR A 91 -15.36 -13.71 -5.64
CA TYR A 91 -16.62 -14.40 -5.95
C TYR A 91 -16.42 -15.65 -6.82
N THR A 92 -15.29 -15.76 -7.54
CA THR A 92 -14.87 -17.03 -8.18
C THR A 92 -14.20 -18.00 -7.21
N ASN A 93 -14.06 -17.62 -5.94
CA ASN A 93 -13.47 -18.42 -4.86
C ASN A 93 -12.05 -18.93 -5.20
N ILE A 94 -11.26 -18.09 -5.89
CA ILE A 94 -9.86 -18.41 -6.18
C ILE A 94 -9.12 -18.52 -4.85
N TRP A 95 -8.30 -19.58 -4.72
CA TRP A 95 -7.54 -19.92 -3.50
C TRP A 95 -8.40 -20.07 -2.23
N GLU A 96 -9.66 -20.51 -2.39
CA GLU A 96 -10.61 -20.67 -1.28
C GLU A 96 -10.81 -19.38 -0.45
N SER A 97 -10.70 -18.24 -1.13
CA SER A 97 -10.73 -16.90 -0.53
C SER A 97 -12.02 -16.59 0.25
N GLN A 98 -13.13 -17.27 -0.03
CA GLN A 98 -14.40 -17.07 0.67
C GLN A 98 -14.38 -17.56 2.13
N LYS A 99 -13.40 -18.39 2.51
CA LYS A 99 -13.17 -18.76 3.91
C LYS A 99 -12.68 -17.60 4.77
N MET A 100 -12.21 -16.52 4.13
CA MET A 100 -11.59 -15.36 4.78
C MET A 100 -12.36 -14.06 4.46
N PRO A 101 -12.22 -13.03 5.30
CA PRO A 101 -12.70 -11.69 4.95
C PRO A 101 -12.06 -11.16 3.67
N ILE A 102 -12.80 -10.37 2.88
CA ILE A 102 -12.33 -9.83 1.60
C ILE A 102 -11.07 -8.96 1.75
N MET A 103 -11.03 -8.15 2.82
CA MET A 103 -9.93 -7.25 3.16
C MET A 103 -9.61 -7.38 4.65
N THR A 104 -8.36 -7.71 4.98
CA THR A 104 -7.81 -7.62 6.34
C THR A 104 -6.29 -7.81 6.27
N ASN A 105 -5.58 -7.34 7.28
CA ASN A 105 -4.12 -7.43 7.38
C ASN A 105 -3.65 -8.62 8.23
N ARG A 106 -4.55 -9.57 8.52
CA ARG A 106 -4.25 -10.74 9.35
C ARG A 106 -3.99 -11.98 8.48
N ALA A 107 -3.14 -12.85 8.99
CA ALA A 107 -2.88 -14.17 8.42
C ALA A 107 -3.91 -15.19 8.91
N PHE A 108 -4.24 -16.15 8.04
CA PHE A 108 -5.22 -17.20 8.30
C PHE A 108 -4.62 -18.59 8.07
N ASP A 109 -5.22 -19.55 8.73
CA ASP A 109 -5.00 -20.97 8.50
C ASP A 109 -5.86 -21.49 7.33
N ILE A 110 -5.64 -22.73 6.90
CA ILE A 110 -6.36 -23.39 5.81
C ILE A 110 -7.88 -23.49 6.06
N ASP A 111 -8.26 -23.54 7.34
CA ASP A 111 -9.65 -23.60 7.80
C ASP A 111 -10.33 -22.22 7.89
N GLY A 112 -9.59 -21.13 7.65
CA GLY A 112 -10.12 -19.77 7.71
C GLY A 112 -10.14 -19.15 9.11
N TYR A 113 -9.48 -19.78 10.09
CA TYR A 113 -9.24 -19.20 11.41
C TYR A 113 -7.98 -18.32 11.40
N TYR A 114 -7.89 -17.39 12.36
CA TYR A 114 -6.66 -16.60 12.53
C TYR A 114 -5.47 -17.51 12.81
N TYR A 115 -4.37 -17.25 12.12
CA TYR A 115 -3.15 -18.02 12.29
C TYR A 115 -2.50 -17.72 13.65
N ASP A 116 -2.39 -18.75 14.49
CA ASP A 116 -1.81 -18.62 15.82
C ASP A 116 -0.30 -18.85 15.78
N THR A 117 0.45 -17.75 15.82
CA THR A 117 1.92 -17.79 15.78
C THR A 117 2.53 -18.44 17.03
N SER A 118 1.82 -18.48 18.16
CA SER A 118 2.35 -19.06 19.41
C SER A 118 2.53 -20.58 19.33
N LYS A 119 1.77 -21.26 18.47
CA LYS A 119 1.88 -22.72 18.26
C LYS A 119 3.08 -23.12 17.42
N VAL A 120 3.66 -22.16 16.70
CA VAL A 120 4.68 -22.38 15.67
C VAL A 120 6.04 -21.86 16.14
N LEU A 121 6.05 -20.95 17.10
CA LEU A 121 7.25 -20.38 17.69
C LEU A 121 7.65 -21.16 18.95
N ASP A 122 8.93 -21.47 19.06
CA ASP A 122 9.54 -21.96 20.30
C ASP A 122 9.64 -20.82 21.34
N ASN A 123 9.95 -21.15 22.60
CA ASN A 123 10.09 -20.18 23.70
C ASN A 123 11.12 -19.07 23.41
N ASN A 124 12.07 -19.32 22.50
CA ASN A 124 13.06 -18.34 22.04
C ASN A 124 12.61 -17.52 20.82
N SER A 125 11.32 -17.54 20.47
CA SER A 125 10.75 -16.91 19.26
C SER A 125 11.39 -17.41 17.96
N ARG A 126 11.86 -18.66 17.94
CA ARG A 126 12.41 -19.31 16.75
C ARG A 126 11.34 -20.21 16.14
N LEU A 127 11.32 -20.30 14.81
CA LEU A 127 10.41 -21.21 14.13
C LEU A 127 10.72 -22.66 14.51
N ASN A 128 9.72 -23.37 15.03
CA ASN A 128 9.80 -24.81 15.24
C ASN A 128 9.18 -25.52 14.04
N GLU A 129 10.03 -26.06 13.16
CA GLU A 129 9.59 -26.72 11.92
C GLU A 129 8.67 -27.92 12.17
N THR A 130 8.84 -28.64 13.29
CA THR A 130 8.00 -29.79 13.60
C THR A 130 6.58 -29.38 13.96
N THR A 131 6.42 -28.34 14.78
CA THR A 131 5.08 -27.83 15.14
C THR A 131 4.46 -27.05 13.99
N TYR A 132 5.26 -26.37 13.18
CA TYR A 132 4.81 -25.73 11.94
C TYR A 132 4.16 -26.73 10.97
N ASN A 133 4.87 -27.81 10.66
CA ASN A 133 4.36 -28.83 9.75
C ASN A 133 3.14 -29.58 10.31
N ALA A 134 3.03 -29.69 11.64
CA ALA A 134 1.89 -30.32 12.30
C ALA A 134 0.66 -29.41 12.41
N TYR A 135 0.85 -28.11 12.64
CA TYR A 135 -0.22 -27.13 12.81
C TYR A 135 -0.85 -26.71 11.48
N GLY A 136 -0.03 -26.57 10.44
CA GLY A 136 -0.46 -26.10 9.13
C GLY A 136 0.65 -25.26 8.52
N SER A 137 1.43 -25.86 7.61
CA SER A 137 2.52 -25.16 6.92
C SER A 137 2.03 -24.10 5.94
N GLU A 138 0.73 -24.01 5.69
CA GLU A 138 0.12 -23.11 4.72
C GLU A 138 -0.51 -21.90 5.40
N ILE A 139 0.26 -20.82 5.52
CA ILE A 139 -0.29 -19.52 5.88
C ILE A 139 -1.04 -18.96 4.68
N ARG A 140 -2.35 -18.73 4.84
CA ARG A 140 -3.19 -18.09 3.82
C ARG A 140 -3.35 -16.61 4.13
N LEU A 141 -3.11 -15.80 3.10
CA LEU A 141 -3.38 -14.37 3.15
C LEU A 141 -4.74 -14.08 2.51
N PRO A 142 -5.49 -13.11 3.06
CA PRO A 142 -6.71 -12.60 2.43
C PRO A 142 -6.44 -12.13 1.01
N LEU A 143 -7.44 -12.29 0.15
CA LEU A 143 -7.31 -11.98 -1.26
C LEU A 143 -7.01 -10.49 -1.51
N GLY A 144 -7.61 -9.57 -0.74
CA GLY A 144 -7.30 -8.14 -0.81
C GLY A 144 -5.81 -7.85 -0.60
N LEU A 145 -5.20 -8.51 0.38
CA LEU A 145 -3.77 -8.34 0.68
C LEU A 145 -2.88 -8.90 -0.44
N ASN A 146 -3.22 -10.08 -0.97
CA ASN A 146 -2.50 -10.69 -2.10
C ASN A 146 -2.52 -9.79 -3.35
N ILE A 147 -3.67 -9.18 -3.66
CA ILE A 147 -3.80 -8.29 -4.80
C ILE A 147 -2.98 -7.02 -4.60
N ILE A 148 -3.06 -6.39 -3.42
CA ILE A 148 -2.27 -5.19 -3.10
C ILE A 148 -0.76 -5.48 -3.23
N PHE A 149 -0.27 -6.58 -2.67
CA PHE A 149 1.12 -6.98 -2.83
C PHE A 149 1.49 -7.23 -4.29
N GLY A 150 0.65 -7.93 -5.05
CA GLY A 150 0.88 -8.21 -6.47
C GLY A 150 1.00 -6.92 -7.31
N PHE A 151 0.07 -5.97 -7.12
CA PHE A 151 0.11 -4.68 -7.81
C PHE A 151 1.30 -3.83 -7.37
N THR A 152 1.71 -3.89 -6.10
CA THR A 152 2.89 -3.17 -5.61
C THR A 152 4.17 -3.69 -6.27
N MET A 153 4.32 -5.01 -6.39
CA MET A 153 5.45 -5.65 -7.10
C MET A 153 5.43 -5.34 -8.61
N ALA A 154 4.24 -5.29 -9.21
CA ALA A 154 4.08 -4.83 -10.59
C ALA A 154 4.49 -3.36 -10.75
N GLY A 155 4.16 -2.50 -9.78
CA GLY A 155 4.58 -1.09 -9.77
C GLY A 155 6.10 -0.92 -9.75
N PHE A 156 6.81 -1.68 -8.91
CA PHE A 156 8.27 -1.67 -8.87
C PHE A 156 8.89 -2.08 -10.21
N SER A 157 8.43 -3.18 -10.79
CA SER A 157 8.94 -3.62 -12.10
C SER A 157 8.58 -2.64 -13.22
N ALA A 158 7.38 -2.07 -13.21
CA ALA A 158 6.97 -1.03 -14.14
C ALA A 158 7.85 0.22 -14.05
N ALA A 159 8.25 0.65 -12.85
CA ALA A 159 9.16 1.79 -12.67
C ALA A 159 10.54 1.53 -13.30
N ILE A 160 11.08 0.32 -13.14
CA ILE A 160 12.34 -0.09 -13.77
C ILE A 160 12.21 -0.06 -15.29
N VAL A 161 11.17 -0.71 -15.83
CA VAL A 161 10.92 -0.76 -17.28
C VAL A 161 10.72 0.65 -17.86
N HIS A 162 9.95 1.49 -17.19
CA HIS A 162 9.73 2.88 -17.58
C HIS A 162 11.05 3.66 -17.62
N THR A 163 11.89 3.52 -16.58
CA THR A 163 13.18 4.19 -16.51
C THR A 163 14.10 3.74 -17.64
N ILE A 164 14.17 2.44 -17.93
CA ILE A 164 14.99 1.91 -19.03
C ILE A 164 14.50 2.41 -20.39
N LEU A 165 13.19 2.40 -20.64
CA LEU A 165 12.64 2.77 -21.95
C LEU A 165 12.75 4.27 -22.24
N TYR A 166 12.44 5.13 -21.24
CA TYR A 166 12.40 6.58 -21.44
C TYR A 166 13.74 7.26 -21.16
N HIS A 167 14.47 6.80 -20.14
CA HIS A 167 15.70 7.44 -19.68
C HIS A 167 16.95 6.59 -19.90
N GLY A 168 16.83 5.36 -20.38
CA GLY A 168 17.98 4.44 -20.50
C GLY A 168 19.12 4.98 -21.37
N LYS A 169 18.81 5.72 -22.45
CA LYS A 169 19.85 6.36 -23.28
C LYS A 169 20.63 7.42 -22.49
N SER A 170 19.93 8.31 -21.80
CA SER A 170 20.53 9.33 -20.94
C SER A 170 21.31 8.70 -19.77
N CYS A 171 20.81 7.61 -19.19
CA CYS A 171 21.53 6.88 -18.15
C CYS A 171 22.87 6.31 -18.66
N VAL A 172 22.88 5.69 -19.84
CA VAL A 172 24.11 5.13 -20.44
C VAL A 172 25.09 6.23 -20.82
N GLU A 173 24.61 7.34 -21.37
CA GLU A 173 25.43 8.50 -21.70
C GLU A 173 26.07 9.09 -20.45
N GLN A 174 25.29 9.36 -19.41
CA GLN A 174 25.78 9.87 -18.14
C GLN A 174 26.77 8.92 -17.46
N PHE A 175 26.51 7.60 -17.52
CA PHE A 175 27.42 6.60 -16.99
C PHE A 175 28.77 6.60 -17.73
N ARG A 176 28.77 6.73 -19.06
CA ARG A 176 30.00 6.85 -19.86
C ARG A 176 30.76 8.14 -19.56
N LEU A 177 30.05 9.26 -19.43
CA LEU A 177 30.65 10.56 -19.08
C LEU A 177 31.29 10.52 -17.69
N SER A 178 30.65 9.85 -16.72
CA SER A 178 31.20 9.65 -15.37
C SER A 178 32.51 8.85 -15.38
N LEU A 179 32.71 7.95 -16.33
CA LEU A 179 33.96 7.20 -16.49
C LEU A 179 35.07 7.98 -17.20
N THR A 180 34.72 9.06 -17.90
CA THR A 180 35.65 9.83 -18.76
C THR A 180 36.10 11.15 -18.10
N ASP A 181 35.72 11.40 -16.85
CA ASP A 181 35.99 12.63 -16.08
C ASP A 181 35.75 13.93 -16.89
N GLN A 182 34.73 13.92 -17.75
CA GLN A 182 34.34 15.11 -18.48
C GLN A 182 33.40 15.95 -17.61
N LYS A 183 33.98 16.89 -16.87
CA LYS A 183 33.27 17.97 -16.14
C LYS A 183 32.67 18.97 -17.15
N ASN A 184 31.64 18.53 -17.89
CA ASN A 184 30.98 19.32 -18.94
C ASN A 184 29.98 20.36 -18.39
N ASP A 185 29.54 20.21 -17.13
CA ASP A 185 28.68 21.19 -16.46
C ASP A 185 29.51 22.35 -15.86
N VAL A 186 28.98 23.57 -15.97
CA VAL A 186 29.53 24.80 -15.39
C VAL A 186 29.74 24.67 -13.89
N HIS A 187 28.84 23.98 -13.17
CA HIS A 187 28.99 23.74 -11.74
C HIS A 187 30.20 22.83 -11.44
N ALA A 188 30.37 21.75 -12.20
CA ALA A 188 31.52 20.86 -12.05
C ALA A 188 32.85 21.57 -12.36
N ARG A 189 32.87 22.50 -13.34
CA ARG A 189 34.06 23.34 -13.66
C ARG A 189 34.37 24.40 -12.60
N LEU A 190 33.35 24.97 -11.96
CA LEU A 190 33.54 25.91 -10.86
C LEU A 190 34.01 25.17 -9.60
N MET A 191 33.44 23.99 -9.32
CA MET A 191 33.80 23.16 -8.18
C MET A 191 35.22 22.57 -8.29
N SER A 192 35.77 22.41 -9.51
CA SER A 192 37.13 21.92 -9.70
C SER A 192 38.23 22.86 -9.17
N HIS A 193 37.89 24.09 -8.74
CA HIS A 193 38.83 24.99 -8.06
C HIS A 193 39.02 24.67 -6.58
N TYR A 194 38.12 23.89 -5.98
CA TYR A 194 38.20 23.50 -4.58
C TYR A 194 38.84 22.10 -4.47
N ALA A 195 39.57 21.86 -3.39
CA ALA A 195 40.10 20.54 -3.10
C ALA A 195 38.95 19.56 -2.84
N GLU A 196 39.00 18.39 -3.46
CA GLU A 196 38.02 17.33 -3.22
C GLU A 196 38.15 16.84 -1.76
N GLU A 197 37.02 16.78 -1.06
CA GLU A 197 36.98 16.27 0.31
C GLU A 197 37.21 14.74 0.30
N PRO A 198 37.79 14.16 1.37
CA PRO A 198 37.97 12.72 1.46
C PRO A 198 36.62 11.99 1.34
N GLU A 199 36.53 10.97 0.49
CA GLU A 199 35.29 10.17 0.28
C GLU A 199 34.93 9.27 1.48
N PHE A 200 35.76 9.25 2.51
CA PHE A 200 35.58 8.47 3.73
C PHE A 200 35.30 9.41 4.90
N TRP A 201 34.20 9.16 5.60
CA TRP A 201 33.85 9.82 6.87
C TRP A 201 34.76 9.36 8.00
#